data_AF-A0A1F9AHY1-F1
#
_entry.id   AF-A0A1F9AHY1-F1
#
_cell.length_a   1.000
_cell.length_b   1.000
_cell.length_c   1.000
_cell.angle_alpha   90.00
_cell.angle_beta   90.00
_cell.angle_gamma   90.00
#
_symmetry.space_group_name_H-M   'P 1'
#
loop_
_entity.id
_entity.type
_entity.pdbx_description
1 polymer ?
#
loop_
_entity_poly.entity_id
_entity_poly.type
_entity_poly.pdbx_seq_one_letter_code
_entity_poly.pdbx_strand_id
1 'polypeptide(L)'
;MEFIEKAIETTATINAQRQLVLDEPLPFSGPARVRVIVFMPEETDIDEKEWLRAASRNPAFDFLKKPEEDIYTLADGRPFHDQR
;
A
#
# COMPACT_ATOMS: atom_id res chain seq x y z
N MET A 1 22.46 -28.95 -4.54
CA MET A 1 21.22 -29.73 -4.71
C MET A 1 20.27 -28.87 -5.50
N GLU A 2 19.84 -29.36 -6.66
CA GLU A 2 18.78 -28.73 -7.44
C GLU A 2 17.44 -29.04 -6.77
N PHE A 3 16.67 -28.02 -6.43
CA PHE A 3 15.31 -28.18 -5.92
C PHE A 3 14.36 -27.92 -7.08
N ILE A 4 13.59 -28.94 -7.47
CA ILE A 4 12.50 -28.78 -8.42
C ILE A 4 11.32 -28.20 -7.63
N GLU A 5 11.09 -26.89 -7.75
CA GLU A 5 9.93 -26.23 -7.16
C GLU A 5 8.73 -26.36 -8.12
N LYS A 6 7.60 -26.83 -7.60
CA LYS A 6 6.32 -26.85 -8.31
C LYS A 6 5.43 -25.76 -7.71
N ALA A 7 5.09 -24.74 -8.50
CA ALA A 7 4.11 -23.74 -8.12
C ALA A 7 2.70 -24.19 -8.50
N ILE A 8 1.72 -23.82 -7.68
CA ILE A 8 0.30 -23.93 -8.01
C ILE A 8 -0.36 -22.58 -7.73
N GLU A 9 -1.30 -22.21 -8.58
CA GLU A 9 -2.17 -21.06 -8.38
C GLU A 9 -3.52 -21.56 -7.86
N THR A 10 -4.01 -20.95 -6.80
CA THR A 10 -5.30 -21.26 -6.17
C THR A 10 -5.86 -20.00 -5.54
N THR A 11 -7.17 -19.96 -5.33
CA THR A 11 -7.87 -18.83 -4.72
C THR A 11 -8.08 -19.07 -3.23
N ALA A 12 -8.12 -17.97 -2.48
CA ALA A 12 -8.23 -18.00 -1.03
C ALA A 12 -8.81 -16.68 -0.53
N THR A 13 -9.50 -16.75 0.60
CA THR A 13 -10.07 -15.59 1.30
C THR A 13 -9.28 -15.29 2.57
N ILE A 14 -8.95 -14.02 2.80
CA ILE A 14 -8.48 -13.57 4.11
C ILE A 14 -9.70 -13.37 5.01
N ASN A 15 -9.82 -14.20 6.05
CA ASN A 15 -10.95 -14.11 6.98
C ASN A 15 -10.80 -12.95 7.98
N ALA A 16 -11.84 -12.72 8.80
CA ALA A 16 -11.86 -11.65 9.81
C ALA A 16 -10.73 -11.76 10.86
N GLN A 17 -10.16 -12.94 11.03
CA GLN A 17 -9.04 -13.23 11.94
C GLN A 17 -7.67 -13.07 11.25
N ARG A 18 -7.63 -12.52 10.02
CA ARG A 18 -6.42 -12.33 9.20
C ARG A 18 -5.73 -13.65 8.84
N GLN A 19 -6.50 -14.72 8.68
CA GLN A 19 -5.99 -16.02 8.26
C GLN A 19 -6.32 -16.25 6.78
N LEU A 20 -5.38 -16.83 6.04
CA LEU A 20 -5.59 -17.28 4.66
C LEU A 20 -6.37 -18.60 4.69
N VAL A 21 -7.59 -18.59 4.15
CA VAL A 21 -8.44 -19.77 4.02
C VAL A 21 -8.55 -20.09 2.54
N LEU A 22 -7.99 -21.23 2.13
CA LEU A 22 -8.08 -21.70 0.75
C LEU A 22 -9.52 -22.08 0.41
N ASP A 23 -9.96 -21.76 -0.79
CA ASP A 23 -11.31 -22.12 -1.25
C ASP A 23 -11.42 -23.63 -1.51
N GLU A 24 -10.30 -24.26 -1.88
CA GLU A 24 -10.17 -25.71 -2.11
C GLU A 24 -8.91 -26.30 -1.42
N PRO A 25 -8.93 -27.58 -1.01
CA PRO A 25 -7.75 -28.24 -0.48
C PRO A 25 -6.59 -28.30 -1.49
N LEU A 26 -5.36 -28.12 -1.02
CA LEU A 26 -4.18 -28.27 -1.88
C LEU A 26 -4.07 -29.71 -2.41
N PRO A 27 -3.69 -29.92 -3.68
CA PRO A 27 -3.59 -31.24 -4.32
C PRO A 27 -2.32 -32.01 -3.90
N PHE A 28 -1.95 -31.95 -2.62
CA PHE A 28 -0.80 -32.65 -2.04
C PHE A 28 -1.24 -33.52 -0.87
N SER A 29 -0.62 -34.68 -0.72
CA SER A 29 -0.91 -35.60 0.36
C SER A 29 0.02 -35.38 1.55
N GLY A 30 -0.56 -35.24 2.74
CA GLY A 30 0.18 -35.17 4.00
C GLY A 30 0.78 -33.80 4.34
N PRO A 31 1.37 -33.68 5.53
CA PRO A 31 1.98 -32.43 5.99
C PRO A 31 3.27 -32.14 5.19
N ALA A 32 3.36 -30.95 4.61
CA ALA A 32 4.53 -30.48 3.90
C ALA A 32 4.78 -28.99 4.17
N ARG A 33 6.05 -28.57 4.19
CA ARG A 33 6.42 -27.16 4.27
C ARG A 33 6.36 -26.55 2.87
N VAL A 34 5.64 -25.44 2.74
CA VAL A 34 5.46 -24.72 1.47
C VAL A 34 5.86 -23.26 1.59
N ARG A 35 6.11 -22.60 0.46
CA ARG A 35 6.26 -21.15 0.34
C ARG A 35 4.95 -20.59 -0.23
N VAL A 36 4.46 -19.48 0.33
CA VAL A 36 3.19 -18.86 -0.09
C VAL A 36 3.48 -17.47 -0.65
N ILE A 37 2.88 -17.16 -1.79
CA ILE A 37 2.83 -15.82 -2.39
C ILE A 37 1.35 -15.42 -2.43
N VAL A 38 1.02 -14.23 -1.95
CA VAL A 38 -0.36 -13.72 -1.91
C VAL A 38 -0.44 -12.50 -2.83
N PHE A 39 -1.35 -12.57 -3.80
CA PHE A 39 -1.69 -11.44 -4.67
C PHE A 39 -2.99 -10.82 -4.14
N MET A 40 -2.94 -9.56 -3.73
CA MET A 40 -4.13 -8.81 -3.31
C MET A 40 -4.39 -7.71 -4.34
N PRO A 41 -5.66 -7.43 -4.69
CA PRO A 41 -5.98 -6.24 -5.44
C PRO A 41 -5.52 -5.03 -4.63
N GLU A 42 -4.71 -4.19 -5.26
CA GLU A 42 -4.32 -2.91 -4.68
C GLU A 42 -5.48 -1.94 -4.94
N GLU A 43 -6.00 -1.30 -3.89
CA GLU A 43 -6.90 -0.18 -4.11
C GLU A 43 -6.08 0.93 -4.78
N THR A 44 -6.37 1.18 -6.05
CA THR A 44 -5.64 2.18 -6.85
C THR A 44 -5.97 3.62 -6.42
N ASP A 45 -7.09 3.80 -5.72
CA ASP A 45 -7.48 5.07 -5.13
C ASP A 45 -7.01 5.12 -3.69
N ILE A 46 -5.78 5.59 -3.49
CA ILE A 46 -5.36 6.04 -2.16
C ILE A 46 -6.23 7.26 -1.83
N ASP A 47 -7.05 7.15 -0.78
CA ASP A 47 -7.83 8.28 -0.26
C ASP A 47 -6.93 9.51 -0.10
N GLU A 48 -7.40 10.70 -0.51
CA GLU A 48 -6.59 11.93 -0.50
C GLU A 48 -5.96 12.19 0.88
N LYS A 49 -6.65 11.86 1.98
CA LYS A 49 -6.11 12.02 3.33
C LYS A 49 -5.04 10.98 3.62
N GLU A 50 -5.20 9.76 3.14
CA GLU A 50 -4.18 8.72 3.27
C GLU A 50 -2.93 9.08 2.47
N TRP A 51 -3.11 9.61 1.25
CA TRP A 51 -2.01 10.10 0.42
C TRP A 51 -1.30 11.28 1.10
N LEU A 52 -2.03 12.28 1.58
CA LEU A 52 -1.46 13.44 2.29
C LEU A 52 -0.71 13.01 3.55
N ARG A 53 -1.26 12.05 4.31
CA ARG A 53 -0.61 11.49 5.51
C ARG A 53 0.66 10.74 5.16
N ALA A 54 0.68 9.99 4.07
CA ALA A 54 1.87 9.27 3.61
C ALA A 54 2.94 10.27 3.12
N ALA A 55 2.57 11.22 2.26
CA ALA A 55 3.47 12.23 1.71
C ALA A 55 4.09 13.11 2.81
N SER A 56 3.29 13.63 3.74
CA SER A 56 3.78 14.51 4.82
C SER A 56 4.75 13.85 5.80
N ARG A 57 4.75 12.52 5.89
CA ARG A 57 5.60 11.75 6.81
C ARG A 57 6.75 11.01 6.11
N ASN A 58 6.79 11.03 4.78
CA ASN A 58 7.79 10.29 4.02
C ASN A 58 9.15 11.03 4.03
N PRO A 59 10.23 10.40 4.52
CA PRO A 59 11.56 11.03 4.58
C PRO A 59 12.12 11.50 3.24
N ALA A 60 11.65 10.94 2.12
CA ALA A 60 12.03 11.38 0.78
C ALA A 60 11.71 12.87 0.54
N PHE A 61 10.74 13.43 1.28
CA PHE A 61 10.33 14.83 1.18
C PHE A 61 10.87 15.72 2.30
N ASP A 62 11.81 15.25 3.13
CA ASP A 62 12.36 16.04 4.23
C ASP A 62 13.06 17.34 3.77
N PHE A 63 13.49 17.40 2.51
CA PHE A 63 14.07 18.62 1.93
C PHE A 63 13.07 19.78 1.89
N LEU A 64 11.76 19.53 1.78
CA LEU A 64 10.70 20.55 1.79
C LEU A 64 10.54 21.24 3.16
N LYS A 65 11.12 20.68 4.23
CA LYS A 65 11.09 21.27 5.57
C LYS A 65 12.14 22.37 5.77
N LYS A 66 13.04 22.54 4.80
CA LYS A 66 14.13 23.51 4.91
C LYS A 66 13.59 24.93 4.75
N PRO A 67 14.13 25.93 5.48
CA PRO A 67 13.66 27.31 5.40
C PRO A 67 13.72 27.91 3.98
N GLU A 68 14.64 27.45 3.13
CA GLU A 68 14.77 27.92 1.75
C GLU A 68 13.59 27.52 0.86
N GLU A 69 12.84 26.48 1.25
CA GLU A 69 11.65 26.01 0.52
C GLU A 69 10.37 26.72 0.98
N ASP A 70 10.42 27.52 2.05
CA ASP A 70 9.31 28.36 2.54
C ASP A 70 9.24 29.68 1.75
N ILE A 71 8.94 29.54 0.46
CA ILE A 71 9.02 30.63 -0.53
C ILE A 71 7.76 31.50 -0.61
N TYR A 72 6.71 31.20 0.17
CA TYR A 72 5.46 31.94 0.17
C TYR A 72 5.24 32.65 1.50
N THR A 73 4.90 33.93 1.41
CA THR A 73 4.59 34.77 2.56
C THR A 73 3.13 35.22 2.52
N LEU A 74 2.62 35.70 3.65
CA LEU A 74 1.28 36.28 3.75
C LEU A 74 1.09 37.50 2.83
N ALA A 75 2.17 38.17 2.42
CA ALA A 75 2.13 39.33 1.54
C ALA A 75 1.95 38.96 0.05
N ASP A 76 2.19 37.69 -0.32
CA ASP A 76 2.10 37.23 -1.71
C ASP A 76 0.66 36.95 -2.17
N GLY A 77 -0.26 36.81 -1.21
CA GLY A 77 -1.67 36.61 -1.47
C GLY A 77 -2.35 37.87 -2.02
N ARG A 78 -3.32 37.69 -2.91
CA ARG A 78 -4.29 38.74 -3.28
C ARG A 78 -5.59 38.52 -2.52
N PRO A 79 -6.30 39.58 -2.10
CA PRO A 79 -7.63 39.45 -1.54
C PRO A 79 -8.54 38.65 -2.46
N PHE A 80 -9.09 37.54 -1.94
CA PHE A 80 -10.10 36.77 -2.64
C PHE A 80 -11.47 37.38 -2.34
N HIS A 81 -12.10 37.94 -3.37
CA HIS A 81 -13.47 38.46 -3.29
C HIS A 81 -14.40 37.45 -3.94
N ASP A 82 -15.08 36.65 -3.11
CA ASP A 82 -16.16 35.78 -3.57
C ASP A 82 -17.34 36.67 -4.03
N GLN A 83 -17.62 36.69 -5.34
CA GLN A 83 -18.80 37.34 -5.88
C GLN A 83 -19.98 36.39 -5.69
N ARG A 84 -20.74 36.61 -4.62
CA ARG A 84 -22.07 36.01 -4.46
C ARG A 84 -23.11 36.66 -5.37
#